data_AF-A0AAD9A327-F1
#
_entry.id   AF-A0AAD9A327-F1
#
_cell.length_a   1.000
_cell.length_b   1.000
_cell.length_c   1.000
_cell.angle_alpha   90.00
_cell.angle_beta   90.00
_cell.angle_gamma   90.00
#
_symmetry.space_group_name_H-M   'P 1'
#
loop_
_entity.id
_entity.type
_entity.pdbx_description
1 polymer ?
#
loop_
_entity_poly.entity_id
_entity_poly.type
_entity_poly.pdbx_seq_one_letter_code
_entity_poly.pdbx_strand_id
1 'polypeptide(L)'
;MCELHLHRCPTCGARWVSRKKLASCESSDPTSRCPESLCMYVGNPKRPGRCECGACTRVREALEAFDDDAYSCSGYGALPGDYSTCSSDK
;
A
#
# COMPACT_ATOMS: atom_id res chain seq x y z
N MET A 1 23.87 -3.22 2.33
CA MET A 1 23.79 -2.39 1.09
C MET A 1 22.35 -1.97 0.86
N CYS A 2 22.12 -0.78 0.31
CA CYS A 2 20.78 -0.23 0.09
C CYS A 2 20.56 0.13 -1.40
N GLU A 3 19.39 -0.21 -1.92
CA GLU A 3 18.90 0.22 -3.23
C GLU A 3 18.13 1.54 -3.11
N LEU A 4 18.40 2.46 -4.03
CA LEU A 4 17.71 3.74 -4.16
C LEU A 4 16.84 3.72 -5.40
N HIS A 5 15.53 3.82 -5.24
CA HIS A 5 14.60 3.93 -6.36
C HIS A 5 14.07 5.36 -6.44
N LEU A 6 14.24 5.97 -7.60
CA LEU A 6 13.71 7.31 -7.85
C LEU A 6 12.28 7.22 -8.38
N HIS A 7 11.37 7.94 -7.72
CA HIS A 7 9.95 7.94 -8.04
C HIS A 7 9.42 9.34 -8.34
N ARG A 8 8.33 9.37 -9.10
CA ARG A 8 7.52 10.56 -9.34
C ARG A 8 6.03 10.24 -9.17
N CYS A 9 5.33 11.09 -8.42
CA CYS A 9 3.88 11.02 -8.28
C CYS A 9 3.21 11.42 -9.60
N PRO A 10 2.32 10.58 -10.16
CA PRO A 10 1.56 10.95 -11.35
C PRO A 10 0.52 12.04 -11.05
N THR A 11 0.03 12.14 -9.81
CA THR A 11 -1.05 13.03 -9.40
C THR A 11 -0.56 14.44 -9.08
N CYS A 12 0.43 14.59 -8.18
CA CYS A 12 0.94 15.89 -7.76
C CYS A 12 2.30 16.25 -8.36
N GLY A 13 2.94 15.34 -9.09
CA GLY A 13 4.24 15.58 -9.72
C GLY A 13 5.45 15.54 -8.79
N ALA A 14 5.25 15.38 -7.47
CA ALA A 14 6.32 15.29 -6.49
C ALA A 14 7.34 14.18 -6.83
N ARG A 15 8.62 14.40 -6.52
CA ARG A 15 9.69 13.43 -6.73
C ARG A 15 10.31 13.04 -5.40
N TRP A 16 10.60 11.76 -5.21
CA TRP A 16 11.27 11.26 -4.00
C TRP A 16 12.11 10.03 -4.32
N VAL A 17 12.98 9.69 -3.36
CA VAL A 17 13.81 8.48 -3.41
C VAL A 17 13.32 7.53 -2.32
N SER A 18 12.94 6.32 -2.70
CA SER A 18 12.70 5.23 -1.74
C SER A 18 13.99 4.43 -1.53
N ARG A 19 14.23 4.02 -0.28
CA ARG A 19 15.37 3.19 0.12
C ARG A 19 14.86 1.78 0.39
N LYS A 20 15.41 0.79 -0.29
CA LYS A 20 15.16 -0.63 -0.03
C LYS A 20 16.45 -1.28 0.46
N LYS A 21 16.43 -1.86 1.67
CA LYS A 21 17.58 -2.62 2.18
C LYS A 21 17.66 -3.95 1.44
N LEU A 22 18.85 -4.28 0.94
CA LEU A 22 19.10 -5.62 0.42
C LEU A 22 19.19 -6.62 1.58
N ALA A 23 18.93 -7.90 1.29
CA ALA A 23 19.09 -8.98 2.27
C ALA A 23 20.54 -9.08 2.80
N SER A 24 21.52 -8.60 2.02
CA SER A 24 22.93 -8.46 2.43
C SER A 24 23.21 -7.25 3.32
N CYS A 25 22.20 -6.49 3.73
CA CYS A 25 22.36 -5.41 4.68
C CYS A 25 22.48 -5.99 6.10
N GLU A 26 23.69 -5.93 6.66
CA GLU A 26 24.00 -6.43 8.00
C GLU A 26 23.23 -5.71 9.12
N SER A 27 22.72 -4.49 8.85
CA SER A 27 21.91 -3.75 9.81
C SER A 27 20.44 -4.16 9.77
N SER A 28 19.94 -4.77 10.84
CA SER A 28 18.51 -5.07 11.03
C SER A 28 17.68 -3.84 11.42
N ASP A 29 18.34 -2.76 11.85
CA ASP A 29 17.66 -1.57 12.37
C ASP A 29 16.96 -0.79 11.24
N PRO A 30 15.65 -0.49 11.32
CA PRO A 30 14.93 0.19 10.23
C PRO A 30 15.35 1.65 10.04
N THR A 31 15.95 2.27 11.07
CA THR A 31 16.34 3.70 11.04
C THR A 31 17.76 3.91 10.53
N SER A 32 18.59 2.86 10.57
CA SER A 32 19.98 2.95 10.11
C SER A 32 20.03 3.19 8.59
N ARG A 33 20.61 4.31 8.20
CA ARG A 33 20.89 4.63 6.80
C ARG A 33 22.20 3.93 6.42
N CYS A 34 22.20 3.18 5.31
CA CYS A 34 23.47 2.75 4.72
C CYS A 34 24.32 4.00 4.41
N PRO A 35 25.64 3.95 4.62
CA PRO A 35 26.52 5.00 4.12
C PRO A 35 26.35 5.15 2.60
N GLU A 36 26.60 6.34 2.09
CA GLU A 36 26.35 6.67 0.68
C GLU A 36 27.16 5.81 -0.29
N SER A 37 28.35 5.39 0.13
CA SER A 37 29.21 4.41 -0.58
C SER A 37 28.59 3.02 -0.75
N LEU A 38 27.61 2.67 0.09
CA LEU A 38 26.88 1.40 0.05
C LEU A 38 25.43 1.57 -0.44
N CYS A 39 25.13 2.72 -1.04
CA CYS A 39 23.86 2.99 -1.71
C CYS A 39 24.03 2.89 -3.22
N MET A 40 23.13 2.16 -3.90
CA MET A 40 23.12 2.05 -5.36
C MET A 40 21.78 2.51 -5.91
N TYR A 41 21.80 3.38 -6.91
CA TYR A 41 20.58 3.73 -7.65
C TYR A 41 20.15 2.58 -8.55
N VAL A 42 18.90 2.15 -8.39
CA VAL A 42 18.30 1.12 -9.24
C VAL A 42 17.53 1.79 -10.36
N GLY A 43 17.86 1.41 -11.59
CA GLY A 43 17.30 2.00 -12.81
C GLY A 43 17.98 3.30 -13.22
N ASN A 44 17.28 4.15 -13.98
CA ASN A 44 17.84 5.39 -14.47
C ASN A 44 17.42 6.59 -13.58
N PRO A 45 18.33 7.21 -12.81
CA PRO A 45 17.99 8.34 -11.95
C PRO A 45 17.55 9.59 -12.72
N LYS A 46 17.76 9.67 -14.05
CA LYS A 46 17.19 10.76 -14.87
C LYS A 46 15.75 10.49 -15.28
N ARG A 47 15.27 9.24 -15.18
CA ARG A 47 13.91 8.81 -15.55
C ARG A 47 13.25 8.11 -14.36
N PRO A 48 12.69 8.88 -13.39
CA PRO A 48 11.98 8.32 -12.25
C PRO A 48 10.86 7.36 -12.69
N GLY A 49 10.68 6.26 -11.97
CA GLY A 49 9.51 5.42 -12.10
C GLY A 49 8.24 6.14 -11.62
N ARG A 50 7.09 5.81 -12.21
CA ARG A 50 5.79 6.31 -11.71
C ARG A 50 5.40 5.52 -10.46
N CYS A 51 5.14 6.21 -9.36
CA CYS A 51 4.67 5.63 -8.09
C CYS A 51 3.83 6.68 -7.35
N GLU A 52 2.93 6.29 -6.46
CA GLU A 52 2.17 7.24 -5.65
C GLU A 52 2.95 7.67 -4.39
N CYS A 53 2.85 8.94 -4.01
CA CYS A 53 3.44 9.38 -2.75
C CYS A 53 2.51 8.98 -1.60
N GLY A 54 3.03 8.81 -0.39
CA GLY A 54 2.23 8.39 0.77
C GLY A 54 1.06 9.33 1.12
N ALA A 55 1.06 10.58 0.66
CA ALA A 55 -0.12 11.44 0.77
C ALA A 55 -1.21 11.05 -0.23
N CYS A 56 -0.87 10.89 -1.51
CA CYS A 56 -1.81 10.43 -2.54
C CYS A 56 -2.33 9.02 -2.24
N THR A 57 -1.47 8.12 -1.76
CA THR A 57 -1.87 6.77 -1.33
C THR A 57 -2.92 6.84 -0.23
N ARG A 58 -2.67 7.60 0.85
CA ARG A 58 -3.63 7.76 1.95
C ARG A 58 -4.96 8.37 1.51
N VAL A 59 -4.94 9.34 0.61
CA VAL A 59 -6.16 9.94 0.06
C VAL A 59 -6.94 8.91 -0.77
N ARG A 60 -6.27 8.15 -1.64
CA ARG A 60 -6.89 7.09 -2.43
C ARG A 60 -7.50 6.02 -1.54
N GLU A 61 -6.74 5.51 -0.56
CA GLU A 61 -7.21 4.52 0.40
C GLU A 61 -8.42 5.02 1.21
N ALA A 62 -8.42 6.29 1.64
CA ALA A 62 -9.56 6.88 2.33
C ALA A 62 -10.80 6.92 1.43
N LEU A 63 -10.66 7.36 0.17
CA LEU A 63 -11.77 7.40 -0.78
C LEU A 63 -12.33 6.00 -1.08
N GLU A 64 -11.47 5.00 -1.25
CA GLU A 64 -11.87 3.60 -1.43
C GLU A 64 -12.63 3.05 -0.21
N ALA A 65 -12.19 3.41 1.01
CA ALA A 65 -12.87 2.99 2.24
C ALA A 65 -14.27 3.60 2.40
N PHE A 66 -14.47 4.87 2.00
CA PHE A 66 -15.80 5.51 2.06
C PHE A 66 -16.79 4.93 1.04
N ASP A 67 -16.31 4.37 -0.07
CA ASP A 67 -17.16 3.76 -1.10
C ASP A 67 -17.70 2.38 -0.66
N ASP A 68 -16.94 1.63 0.17
CA ASP A 68 -17.33 0.29 0.66
C ASP A 68 -18.47 0.34 1.70
N ASP A 69 -18.56 1.42 2.49
CA ASP A 69 -19.63 1.63 3.49
C ASP A 69 -20.97 2.09 2.87
N ALA A 70 -21.00 2.52 1.62
CA ALA A 70 -22.24 2.91 0.95
C ALA A 70 -23.11 1.71 0.52
N TYR A 71 -22.56 0.49 0.54
CA TYR A 71 -23.26 -0.73 0.14
C TYR A 71 -23.77 -1.59 1.30
N SER A 72 -23.47 -1.23 2.56
CA SER A 72 -23.91 -2.00 3.75
C SER A 72 -25.22 -1.49 4.38
N CYS A 73 -25.81 -0.40 3.85
CA CYS A 73 -27.09 0.12 4.32
C CYS A 73 -28.10 0.29 3.18
N SER A 74 -28.62 -0.81 2.67
CA SER A 74 -29.81 -0.80 1.79
C SER A 74 -30.79 -1.91 2.18
N GLY A 75 -31.64 -1.59 3.17
CA GLY A 75 -33.03 -2.08 3.34
C GLY A 75 -33.19 -3.56 3.70
N TYR A 76 -34.17 -4.02 4.50
CA TYR A 76 -35.49 -3.52 4.89
C TYR A 76 -35.90 -4.32 6.15
N GLY A 77 -36.79 -3.78 6.98
CA GLY A 77 -37.07 -4.28 8.32
C GLY A 77 -37.93 -5.55 8.46
N ALA A 78 -38.25 -5.79 9.74
CA ALA A 78 -39.21 -6.75 10.35
C ALA A 78 -38.70 -8.16 10.75
N LEU A 79 -38.76 -8.41 12.07
CA LEU A 79 -38.71 -9.71 12.77
C LEU A 79 -39.99 -10.56 12.48
N PRO A 80 -40.23 -11.74 13.09
CA PRO A 80 -39.43 -12.95 13.39
C PRO A 80 -40.11 -14.26 12.87
N GLY A 81 -39.42 -15.42 12.94
CA GLY A 81 -39.95 -16.76 12.56
C GLY A 81 -39.37 -17.24 11.21
N ASP A 82 -39.04 -18.50 10.93
CA ASP A 82 -39.36 -19.79 11.53
C ASP A 82 -38.29 -20.81 11.08
N TYR A 83 -38.19 -21.89 11.86
CA TYR A 83 -37.49 -23.16 11.61
C TYR A 83 -37.30 -23.58 10.13
N SER A 84 -36.11 -24.12 9.79
CA SER A 84 -35.98 -25.38 9.03
C SER A 84 -34.52 -25.84 8.88
N THR A 85 -34.24 -26.88 9.65
CA THR A 85 -33.20 -27.92 9.58
C THR A 85 -32.32 -28.01 8.33
N CYS A 86 -30.99 -27.95 8.54
CA CYS A 86 -29.99 -28.51 7.64
C CYS A 86 -30.05 -30.04 7.68
N SER A 87 -30.62 -30.65 6.65
CA SER A 87 -30.36 -32.05 6.30
C SER A 87 -29.15 -32.10 5.38
N SER A 88 -28.09 -32.77 5.81
CA SER A 88 -27.13 -33.38 4.88
C SER A 88 -26.90 -34.80 5.35
N ASP A 89 -27.37 -35.69 4.48
CA ASP A 89 -27.38 -37.13 4.54
C ASP A 89 -25.95 -37.70 4.61
N LYS A 90 -25.85 -38.94 5.07
CA LYS A 90 -24.65 -39.61 5.58
C LYS A 90 -23.97 -40.46 4.52
#